data_AF-A0A2K3DMM5-F1
#
_entry.id   AF-A0A2K3DMM5-F1
#
_cell.length_a   1.000
_cell.length_b   1.000
_cell.length_c   1.000
_cell.angle_alpha   90.00
_cell.angle_beta   90.00
_cell.angle_gamma   90.00
#
_symmetry.space_group_name_H-M   'P 1'
#
loop_
_entity.id
_entity.type
_entity.pdbx_description
1 polymer ?
#
loop_
_entity_poly.entity_id
_entity_poly.type
_entity_poly.pdbx_seq_one_letter_code
_entity_poly.pdbx_strand_id
1 'polypeptide(L)'
;MAFATAEHWEESTASEADHRDWLCSYSTLRKIVLDLLNHWPPPLPNILLVGTGISTFAEDLYDSGFKYITVLDFAASAAEVHRQRAARPARTGLRVVQRSVDEAEWPELDGTPDGGREFGIVLDKGVMDCLLTARDGIDRAGAAVANVFSRMTTPGVWISVSHSPPGQRRDMYCITAASAAGLSPVYWHEFKVKRVRLPALEYAATSTLPGPEQVEDMPEAGFKLLATPDGTDPQPPGVAGRTAAAGVGGTAAHGAAQGRAQQGEADELDFQEDVAYIYMMTK
;
A
#
# COMPACT_ATOMS: atom_id res chain seq x y z
N MET A 1 -17.88 -1.11 8.26
CA MET A 1 -17.77 -1.02 9.73
C MET A 1 -17.07 -2.22 10.34
N ALA A 2 -17.41 -3.47 10.01
CA ALA A 2 -16.82 -4.63 10.69
C ALA A 2 -15.30 -4.78 10.46
N PHE A 3 -14.81 -4.65 9.22
CA PHE A 3 -13.40 -4.93 8.89
C PHE A 3 -12.36 -3.99 9.53
N ALA A 4 -12.77 -2.85 10.06
CA ALA A 4 -11.85 -1.88 10.67
C ALA A 4 -11.67 -2.06 12.19
N THR A 5 -12.31 -3.07 12.81
CA THR A 5 -12.30 -3.27 14.26
C THR A 5 -11.65 -4.60 14.63
N ALA A 6 -11.00 -4.63 15.80
CA ALA A 6 -10.29 -5.82 16.26
C ALA A 6 -11.29 -6.98 16.50
N GLU A 7 -12.47 -6.69 17.05
CA GLU A 7 -13.49 -7.68 17.39
C GLU A 7 -13.85 -8.55 16.18
N HIS A 8 -14.02 -7.95 15.00
CA HIS A 8 -14.29 -8.68 13.78
C HIS A 8 -13.18 -9.68 13.42
N TRP A 9 -11.92 -9.27 13.56
CA TRP A 9 -10.77 -10.13 13.25
C TRP A 9 -10.46 -11.14 14.32
N GLU A 10 -10.76 -10.85 15.60
CA GLU A 10 -10.68 -11.84 16.69
C GLU A 10 -11.69 -12.97 16.45
N GLU A 11 -12.94 -12.63 16.13
CA GLU A 11 -13.97 -13.63 15.78
C GLU A 11 -13.60 -14.41 14.51
N SER A 12 -13.09 -13.71 13.48
CA SER A 12 -12.65 -14.34 12.25
C SER A 12 -11.51 -15.33 12.54
N THR A 13 -10.51 -14.94 13.35
CA THR A 13 -9.33 -15.75 13.67
C THR A 13 -9.65 -16.96 14.56
N ALA A 14 -10.74 -16.92 15.32
CA ALA A 14 -11.19 -18.03 16.16
C ALA A 14 -11.67 -19.28 15.37
N SER A 15 -11.84 -19.20 14.04
CA SER A 15 -12.16 -20.36 13.22
C SER A 15 -10.96 -21.30 13.02
N GLU A 16 -11.20 -22.60 12.86
CA GLU A 16 -10.19 -23.70 12.80
C GLU A 16 -9.19 -23.65 11.63
N ALA A 17 -9.08 -22.53 10.92
CA ALA A 17 -8.17 -22.40 9.78
C ALA A 17 -6.72 -22.22 10.25
N ASP A 18 -5.84 -23.12 9.82
CA ASP A 18 -4.40 -23.06 10.11
C ASP A 18 -3.72 -21.83 9.50
N HIS A 19 -4.24 -21.28 8.40
CA HIS A 19 -3.81 -19.99 7.81
C HIS A 19 -4.92 -19.41 6.93
N ARG A 20 -4.83 -18.12 6.58
CA ARG A 20 -5.72 -17.44 5.62
C ARG A 20 -4.96 -16.35 4.86
N ASP A 21 -5.18 -16.29 3.55
CA ASP A 21 -4.64 -15.27 2.66
C ASP A 21 -5.78 -14.54 1.94
N TRP A 22 -5.66 -13.22 1.86
CA TRP A 22 -6.61 -12.35 1.17
C TRP A 22 -5.94 -11.75 -0.07
N LEU A 23 -6.76 -11.47 -1.10
CA LEU A 23 -6.45 -10.76 -2.35
C LEU A 23 -5.49 -11.45 -3.33
N CYS A 24 -4.45 -12.10 -2.84
CA CYS A 24 -3.52 -12.84 -3.68
C CYS A 24 -2.75 -13.88 -2.87
N SER A 25 -2.31 -14.94 -3.56
CA SER A 25 -1.55 -16.02 -2.95
C SER A 25 -0.15 -15.59 -2.51
N TYR A 26 0.38 -16.24 -1.48
CA TYR A 26 1.80 -16.19 -1.12
C TYR A 26 2.70 -16.32 -2.35
N SER A 27 2.40 -17.26 -3.25
CA SER A 27 3.25 -17.56 -4.41
C SER A 27 3.43 -16.38 -5.38
N THR A 28 2.41 -15.55 -5.55
CA THR A 28 2.45 -14.38 -6.42
C THR A 28 3.22 -13.24 -5.79
N LEU A 29 2.89 -12.89 -4.54
CA LEU A 29 3.61 -11.81 -3.86
C LEU A 29 5.07 -12.17 -3.58
N ARG A 30 5.36 -13.43 -3.25
CA ARG A 30 6.73 -13.91 -3.09
C ARG A 30 7.57 -13.63 -4.32
N LYS A 31 7.05 -13.88 -5.53
CA LYS A 31 7.79 -13.60 -6.78
C LYS A 31 8.14 -12.12 -6.87
N ILE A 32 7.17 -11.24 -6.63
CA ILE A 32 7.37 -9.79 -6.67
C ILE A 32 8.41 -9.34 -5.63
N VAL A 33 8.29 -9.83 -4.39
CA VAL A 33 9.23 -9.53 -3.31
C VAL A 33 10.64 -10.03 -3.65
N LEU A 34 10.77 -11.24 -4.18
CA LEU A 34 12.05 -11.79 -4.63
C LEU A 34 12.66 -11.01 -5.79
N ASP A 35 11.85 -10.60 -6.76
CA ASP A 35 12.31 -9.80 -7.90
C ASP A 35 12.87 -8.45 -7.43
N LEU A 36 12.19 -7.77 -6.50
CA LEU A 36 12.69 -6.55 -5.88
C LEU A 36 14.01 -6.79 -5.12
N LEU A 37 14.09 -7.90 -4.38
CA LEU A 37 15.25 -8.23 -3.56
C LEU A 37 16.47 -8.69 -4.39
N ASN A 38 16.26 -9.28 -5.57
CA ASN A 38 17.32 -9.63 -6.51
C ASN A 38 18.13 -8.40 -6.97
N HIS A 39 17.50 -7.22 -6.94
CA HIS A 39 18.12 -5.96 -7.28
C HIS A 39 18.59 -5.15 -6.06
N TRP A 40 18.39 -5.65 -4.84
CA TRP A 40 18.77 -4.95 -3.61
C TRP A 40 20.25 -5.21 -3.26
N PRO A 41 21.05 -4.16 -3.00
CA PRO A 41 22.45 -4.34 -2.63
C PRO A 41 22.57 -4.97 -1.24
N PRO A 42 23.44 -5.98 -1.02
CA PRO A 42 23.67 -6.50 0.33
C PRO A 42 24.15 -5.41 1.30
N PRO A 43 23.73 -5.44 2.59
CA PRO A 43 22.83 -6.43 3.19
C PRO A 43 21.36 -6.27 2.75
N LEU A 44 20.61 -7.37 2.76
CA LEU A 44 19.16 -7.36 2.48
C LEU A 44 18.43 -6.44 3.49
N PRO A 45 17.36 -5.76 3.07
CA PRO A 45 16.67 -4.80 3.92
C PRO A 45 15.82 -5.50 4.97
N ASN A 46 15.48 -4.76 6.04
CA ASN A 46 14.42 -5.17 6.95
C ASN A 46 13.06 -5.06 6.25
N ILE A 47 12.18 -5.99 6.55
CA ILE A 47 10.84 -6.08 5.97
C ILE A 47 9.80 -5.80 7.06
N LEU A 48 8.83 -4.93 6.77
CA LEU A 48 7.63 -4.73 7.58
C LEU A 48 6.42 -5.34 6.87
N LEU A 49 5.70 -6.22 7.56
CA LEU A 49 4.45 -6.81 7.10
C LEU A 49 3.32 -6.24 7.96
N VAL A 50 2.37 -5.54 7.34
CA VAL A 50 1.28 -4.84 8.02
C VAL A 50 -0.02 -5.58 7.82
N GLY A 51 -0.78 -5.79 8.91
CA GLY A 51 -2.06 -6.49 8.92
C GLY A 51 -1.96 -7.88 8.31
N THR A 52 -1.05 -8.69 8.85
CA THR A 52 -0.71 -10.00 8.29
C THR A 52 -1.83 -11.03 8.54
N GLY A 53 -2.69 -10.77 9.52
CA GLY A 53 -3.69 -11.74 9.99
C GLY A 53 -3.00 -13.02 10.43
N ILE A 54 -3.50 -14.17 9.96
CA ILE A 54 -2.89 -15.48 10.22
C ILE A 54 -2.18 -16.07 9.00
N SER A 55 -1.83 -15.25 8.01
CA SER A 55 -1.04 -15.66 6.84
C SER A 55 0.31 -16.25 7.27
N THR A 56 0.83 -17.25 6.55
CA THR A 56 2.19 -17.79 6.79
C THR A 56 3.28 -16.99 6.09
N PHE A 57 2.92 -15.87 5.44
CA PHE A 57 3.81 -15.10 4.57
C PHE A 57 5.12 -14.66 5.28
N ALA A 58 5.03 -14.29 6.55
CA ALA A 58 6.19 -13.89 7.36
C ALA A 58 7.17 -15.07 7.58
N GLU A 59 6.63 -16.21 7.98
CA GLU A 59 7.42 -17.42 8.24
C GLU A 59 8.06 -17.96 6.97
N ASP A 60 7.30 -18.01 5.88
CA ASP A 60 7.76 -18.56 4.60
C ASP A 60 8.85 -17.66 3.97
N LEU A 61 8.75 -16.33 4.12
CA LEU A 61 9.85 -15.42 3.76
C LEU A 61 11.08 -15.64 4.65
N TYR A 62 10.88 -15.80 5.96
CA TYR A 62 11.99 -16.03 6.89
C TYR A 62 12.78 -17.30 6.55
N ASP A 63 12.04 -18.37 6.27
CA ASP A 63 12.60 -19.68 5.93
C ASP A 63 13.23 -19.66 4.53
N SER A 64 12.79 -18.76 3.64
CA SER A 64 13.42 -18.48 2.34
C SER A 64 14.73 -17.66 2.41
N GLY A 65 15.13 -17.17 3.60
CA GLY A 65 16.41 -16.51 3.81
C GLY A 65 16.33 -15.05 4.30
N PHE A 66 15.14 -14.46 4.40
CA PHE A 66 14.97 -13.08 4.87
C PHE A 66 14.95 -13.02 6.39
N LYS A 67 16.03 -12.58 7.01
CA LYS A 67 16.21 -12.78 8.46
C LYS A 67 15.69 -11.66 9.35
N TYR A 68 15.31 -10.50 8.82
CA TYR A 68 14.82 -9.38 9.62
C TYR A 68 13.43 -8.97 9.12
N ILE A 69 12.41 -9.55 9.75
CA ILE A 69 11.00 -9.36 9.39
C ILE A 69 10.26 -8.89 10.65
N THR A 70 9.51 -7.81 10.52
CA THR A 70 8.58 -7.33 11.56
C THR A 70 7.15 -7.51 11.07
N VAL A 71 6.35 -8.25 11.82
CA VAL A 71 4.90 -8.34 11.66
C VAL A 71 4.25 -7.30 12.56
N LEU A 72 3.35 -6.49 11.99
CA LEU A 72 2.52 -5.51 12.68
C LEU A 72 1.05 -5.88 12.47
N ASP A 73 0.35 -6.24 13.53
CA ASP A 73 -1.09 -6.56 13.46
C ASP A 73 -1.80 -6.09 14.73
N PHE A 74 -2.99 -5.54 14.61
CA PHE A 74 -3.77 -5.06 15.75
C PHE A 74 -4.53 -6.18 16.47
N ALA A 75 -4.85 -7.28 15.79
CA ALA A 75 -5.54 -8.42 16.39
C ALA A 75 -4.57 -9.22 17.27
N ALA A 76 -4.94 -9.41 18.54
CA ALA A 76 -4.16 -10.14 19.53
C ALA A 76 -4.00 -11.61 19.13
N SER A 77 -5.05 -12.24 18.62
CA SER A 77 -5.01 -13.63 18.13
C SER A 77 -4.05 -13.81 16.95
N ALA A 78 -4.09 -12.92 15.96
CA ALA A 78 -3.17 -12.92 14.83
C ALA A 78 -1.70 -12.76 15.29
N ALA A 79 -1.45 -11.77 16.14
CA ALA A 79 -0.13 -11.56 16.73
C ALA A 79 0.34 -12.80 17.52
N GLU A 80 -0.53 -13.45 18.28
CA GLU A 80 -0.19 -14.66 19.04
C GLU A 80 0.15 -15.85 18.14
N VAL A 81 -0.60 -16.06 17.05
CA VAL A 81 -0.29 -17.08 16.04
C VAL A 81 1.12 -16.88 15.49
N HIS A 82 1.48 -15.65 15.11
CA HIS A 82 2.83 -15.34 14.64
C HIS A 82 3.90 -15.51 15.72
N ARG A 83 3.64 -15.18 16.99
CA ARG A 83 4.60 -15.42 18.08
C ARG A 83 4.85 -16.92 18.29
N GLN A 84 3.81 -17.75 18.22
CA GLN A 84 3.94 -19.20 18.34
C GLN A 84 4.75 -19.78 17.19
N ARG A 85 4.46 -19.35 15.95
CA ARG A 85 5.21 -19.75 14.76
C ARG A 85 6.66 -19.26 14.85
N ALA A 86 6.92 -18.03 15.28
CA ALA A 86 8.26 -17.50 15.45
C ALA A 86 9.08 -18.24 16.52
N ALA A 87 8.43 -18.87 17.50
CA ALA A 87 9.10 -19.65 18.54
C ALA A 87 9.48 -21.07 18.09
N ARG A 88 8.80 -21.65 17.08
CA ARG A 88 8.95 -23.08 16.70
C ARG A 88 8.82 -23.31 15.18
N PRO A 89 9.94 -23.52 14.45
CA PRO A 89 11.32 -23.37 14.89
C PRO A 89 11.63 -21.92 15.32
N ALA A 90 12.71 -21.72 16.09
CA ALA A 90 13.09 -20.38 16.52
C ALA A 90 13.52 -19.50 15.34
N ARG A 91 12.73 -18.46 15.06
CA ARG A 91 12.96 -17.43 14.02
C ARG A 91 13.36 -16.14 14.71
N THR A 92 14.60 -16.05 15.19
CA THR A 92 15.06 -14.98 16.11
C THR A 92 15.03 -13.57 15.53
N GLY A 93 14.90 -13.43 14.21
CA GLY A 93 14.76 -12.13 13.55
C GLY A 93 13.36 -11.90 12.96
N LEU A 94 12.39 -12.76 13.29
CA LEU A 94 10.97 -12.50 13.08
C LEU A 94 10.42 -11.87 14.36
N ARG A 95 10.13 -10.57 14.29
CA ARG A 95 9.56 -9.78 15.37
C ARG A 95 8.06 -9.63 15.15
N VAL A 96 7.28 -9.69 16.23
CA VAL A 96 5.82 -9.46 16.19
C VAL A 96 5.47 -8.28 17.08
N VAL A 97 4.77 -7.30 16.53
CA VAL A 97 4.27 -6.11 17.22
C VAL A 97 2.75 -6.10 17.10
N GLN A 98 2.07 -6.08 18.26
CA GLN A 98 0.62 -5.97 18.28
C GLN A 98 0.23 -4.49 18.35
N ARG A 99 -0.19 -3.90 17.23
CA ARG A 99 -0.51 -2.46 17.14
C ARG A 99 -1.27 -2.15 15.85
N SER A 100 -2.09 -1.09 15.88
CA SER A 100 -2.74 -0.60 14.66
C SER A 100 -1.80 0.27 13.83
N VAL A 101 -1.84 0.11 12.50
CA VAL A 101 -0.96 0.87 11.58
C VAL A 101 -1.26 2.38 11.59
N ASP A 102 -2.47 2.78 11.93
CA ASP A 102 -2.91 4.18 12.00
C ASP A 102 -2.59 4.87 13.34
N GLU A 103 -1.99 4.17 14.31
CA GLU A 103 -1.49 4.79 15.54
C GLU A 103 -0.20 5.59 15.29
N ALA A 104 -0.16 6.84 15.76
CA ALA A 104 0.94 7.78 15.46
C ALA A 104 2.33 7.32 15.98
N GLU A 105 2.36 6.71 17.16
CA GLU A 105 3.60 6.28 17.81
C GLU A 105 3.70 4.76 17.79
N TRP A 106 4.84 4.24 17.34
CA TRP A 106 5.18 2.82 17.38
C TRP A 106 6.44 2.66 18.25
N PRO A 107 6.39 2.86 19.57
CA PRO A 107 7.55 2.86 20.46
C PRO A 107 8.38 1.55 20.39
N GLU A 108 7.78 0.44 19.97
CA GLU A 108 8.50 -0.79 19.68
C GLU A 108 9.48 -0.61 18.52
N LEU A 109 9.16 0.22 17.54
CA LEU A 109 9.89 0.46 16.30
C LEU A 109 10.61 1.83 16.28
N ASP A 110 10.15 2.79 17.07
CA ASP A 110 10.68 4.15 17.17
C ASP A 110 11.83 4.21 18.20
N GLY A 111 13.02 3.77 17.79
CA GLY A 111 14.17 3.73 18.69
C GLY A 111 15.54 3.78 18.03
N THR A 112 15.61 4.14 16.75
CA THR A 112 16.82 3.92 15.95
C THR A 112 17.56 5.20 15.67
N PRO A 113 18.90 5.14 15.48
CA PRO A 113 19.74 6.33 15.20
C PRO A 113 19.23 7.17 14.03
N ASP A 114 18.51 6.55 13.09
CA ASP A 114 17.96 7.20 11.89
C ASP A 114 16.53 7.71 12.07
N GLY A 115 16.05 7.86 13.32
CA GLY A 115 14.74 8.43 13.62
C GLY A 115 13.56 7.52 13.24
N GLY A 116 13.69 6.21 13.48
CA GLY A 116 12.63 5.21 13.22
C GLY A 116 12.61 4.66 11.79
N ARG A 117 13.49 5.13 10.90
CA ARG A 117 13.66 4.57 9.55
C ARG A 117 14.44 3.27 9.59
N GLU A 118 13.77 2.15 9.26
CA GLU A 118 14.40 0.83 9.28
C GLU A 118 14.00 -0.08 8.12
N PHE A 119 12.86 0.16 7.48
CA PHE A 119 12.29 -0.80 6.55
C PHE A 119 12.57 -0.41 5.10
N GLY A 120 13.32 -1.26 4.39
CA GLY A 120 13.51 -1.10 2.95
C GLY A 120 12.35 -1.68 2.14
N ILE A 121 11.59 -2.61 2.72
CA ILE A 121 10.37 -3.16 2.13
C ILE A 121 9.24 -3.10 3.16
N VAL A 122 8.08 -2.61 2.73
CA VAL A 122 6.83 -2.70 3.47
C VAL A 122 5.81 -3.43 2.61
N LEU A 123 5.01 -4.31 3.21
CA LEU A 123 3.96 -5.03 2.51
C LEU A 123 2.67 -5.07 3.33
N ASP A 124 1.55 -4.80 2.68
CA ASP A 124 0.21 -5.02 3.23
C ASP A 124 -0.72 -5.64 2.18
N LYS A 125 -1.70 -6.41 2.66
CA LYS A 125 -2.74 -7.03 1.82
C LYS A 125 -4.11 -6.68 2.35
N GLY A 126 -4.76 -5.69 1.72
CA GLY A 126 -6.13 -5.30 2.05
C GLY A 126 -6.26 -4.47 3.32
N VAL A 127 -5.16 -4.08 3.97
CA VAL A 127 -5.21 -3.29 5.21
C VAL A 127 -5.85 -1.93 4.95
N MET A 128 -5.42 -1.28 3.87
CA MET A 128 -5.98 0.01 3.47
C MET A 128 -7.47 -0.12 3.12
N ASP A 129 -7.89 -1.22 2.48
CA ASP A 129 -9.32 -1.53 2.24
C ASP A 129 -10.10 -1.64 3.54
N CYS A 130 -9.53 -2.31 4.55
CA CYS A 130 -10.15 -2.49 5.86
C CYS A 130 -10.33 -1.17 6.61
N LEU A 131 -9.28 -0.35 6.67
CA LEU A 131 -9.31 0.98 7.31
C LEU A 131 -10.40 1.88 6.72
N LEU A 132 -10.52 1.88 5.38
CA LEU A 132 -11.51 2.68 4.67
C LEU A 132 -12.97 2.28 4.95
N THR A 133 -13.22 1.12 5.59
CA THR A 133 -14.58 0.72 6.00
C THR A 133 -15.07 1.39 7.29
N ALA A 134 -14.19 2.11 8.00
CA ALA A 134 -14.51 2.89 9.19
C ALA A 134 -15.17 4.24 8.83
N ARG A 135 -15.87 4.85 9.79
CA ARG A 135 -16.50 6.17 9.58
C ARG A 135 -15.46 7.27 9.33
N ASP A 136 -14.32 7.16 9.99
CA ASP A 136 -13.12 7.99 9.91
C ASP A 136 -12.04 7.35 9.01
N GLY A 137 -12.43 6.47 8.09
CA GLY A 137 -11.50 5.62 7.34
C GLY A 137 -10.47 6.39 6.52
N ILE A 138 -10.81 7.57 5.99
CA ILE A 138 -9.86 8.43 5.25
C ILE A 138 -8.76 8.95 6.17
N ASP A 139 -9.11 9.39 7.38
CA ASP A 139 -8.13 9.89 8.35
C ASP A 139 -7.23 8.76 8.84
N ARG A 140 -7.80 7.59 9.12
CA ARG A 140 -7.06 6.38 9.52
C ARG A 140 -6.11 5.91 8.41
N ALA A 141 -6.58 5.88 7.17
CA ALA A 141 -5.75 5.54 6.01
C ALA A 141 -4.62 6.56 5.82
N GLY A 142 -4.90 7.85 5.93
CA GLY A 142 -3.89 8.91 5.85
C GLY A 142 -2.83 8.79 6.96
N ALA A 143 -3.24 8.47 8.18
CA ALA A 143 -2.34 8.21 9.30
C ALA A 143 -1.46 6.98 9.03
N ALA A 144 -2.04 5.88 8.54
CA ALA A 144 -1.30 4.68 8.16
C ALA A 144 -0.24 4.96 7.10
N VAL A 145 -0.56 5.73 6.06
CA VAL A 145 0.39 6.16 5.02
C VAL A 145 1.54 6.95 5.63
N ALA A 146 1.25 7.94 6.49
CA ALA A 146 2.27 8.75 7.12
C ALA A 146 3.17 7.92 8.06
N ASN A 147 2.59 7.00 8.82
CA ASN A 147 3.31 6.13 9.76
C ASN A 147 4.23 5.13 9.07
N VAL A 148 3.76 4.54 7.97
CA VAL A 148 4.59 3.65 7.14
C VAL A 148 5.71 4.45 6.48
N PHE A 149 5.37 5.56 5.82
CA PHE A 149 6.35 6.37 5.09
C PHE A 149 7.47 6.89 6.00
N SER A 150 7.17 7.30 7.23
CA SER A 150 8.17 7.84 8.16
C SER A 150 9.21 6.79 8.60
N ARG A 151 8.86 5.50 8.55
CA ARG A 151 9.70 4.36 8.98
C ARG A 151 10.37 3.61 7.83
N MET A 152 10.07 3.99 6.60
CA MET A 152 10.77 3.49 5.41
C MET A 152 12.15 4.14 5.22
N THR A 153 13.13 3.35 4.80
CA THR A 153 14.42 3.85 4.31
C THR A 153 14.26 4.61 2.99
N THR A 154 15.31 5.33 2.58
CA THR A 154 15.41 5.92 1.25
C THR A 154 16.68 5.40 0.58
N PRO A 155 16.59 4.60 -0.51
CA PRO A 155 15.34 4.13 -1.14
C PRO A 155 14.61 3.09 -0.27
N GLY A 156 13.30 2.98 -0.46
CA GLY A 156 12.45 1.96 0.15
C GLY A 156 11.19 1.74 -0.67
N VAL A 157 10.62 0.53 -0.66
CA VAL A 157 9.44 0.19 -1.48
C VAL A 157 8.30 -0.30 -0.59
N TRP A 158 7.12 0.28 -0.77
CA TRP A 158 5.88 -0.24 -0.19
C TRP A 158 5.05 -0.95 -1.27
N ILE A 159 4.78 -2.23 -1.04
CA ILE A 159 3.92 -3.10 -1.83
C ILE A 159 2.56 -3.20 -1.15
N SER A 160 1.54 -2.56 -1.68
CA SER A 160 0.18 -2.62 -1.13
C SER A 160 -0.76 -3.34 -2.09
N VAL A 161 -1.49 -4.34 -1.60
CA VAL A 161 -2.49 -5.09 -2.39
C VAL A 161 -3.89 -4.65 -2.00
N SER A 162 -4.73 -4.36 -2.99
CA SER A 162 -6.05 -3.77 -2.79
C SER A 162 -7.05 -4.24 -3.85
N HIS A 163 -8.34 -4.29 -3.50
CA HIS A 163 -9.41 -4.50 -4.49
C HIS A 163 -9.77 -3.21 -5.23
N SER A 164 -9.56 -2.05 -4.62
CA SER A 164 -9.86 -0.77 -5.26
C SER A 164 -8.93 -0.52 -6.46
N PRO A 165 -9.46 -0.10 -7.62
CA PRO A 165 -8.67 0.26 -8.80
C PRO A 165 -7.87 1.57 -8.61
N PRO A 166 -6.85 1.83 -9.48
CA PRO A 166 -5.98 3.00 -9.36
C PRO A 166 -6.70 4.34 -9.28
N GLY A 167 -7.80 4.50 -10.02
CA GLY A 167 -8.59 5.75 -10.02
C GLY A 167 -9.22 6.08 -8.66
N GLN A 168 -9.29 5.13 -7.73
CA GLN A 168 -9.81 5.35 -6.38
C GLN A 168 -8.68 5.31 -5.33
N ARG A 169 -7.70 4.43 -5.52
CA ARG A 169 -6.72 4.10 -4.49
C ARG A 169 -5.43 4.92 -4.57
N ARG A 170 -5.00 5.34 -5.77
CA ARG A 170 -3.74 6.08 -5.95
C ARG A 170 -3.75 7.38 -5.16
N ASP A 171 -4.84 8.12 -5.28
CA ASP A 171 -4.98 9.41 -4.60
C ASP A 171 -4.88 9.24 -3.09
N MET A 172 -5.42 8.17 -2.51
CA MET A 172 -5.26 7.89 -1.08
C MET A 172 -3.78 7.72 -0.65
N TYR A 173 -2.95 7.05 -1.46
CA TYR A 173 -1.52 6.90 -1.14
C TYR A 173 -0.69 8.17 -1.36
N CYS A 174 -1.12 9.07 -2.25
CA CYS A 174 -0.42 10.31 -2.58
C CYS A 174 -0.93 11.51 -1.76
N ILE A 175 -2.21 11.49 -1.39
CA ILE A 175 -2.86 12.50 -0.57
C ILE A 175 -2.62 12.10 0.87
N THR A 176 -1.74 12.83 1.54
CA THR A 176 -2.00 13.05 2.95
C THR A 176 -3.38 13.65 3.09
N ALA A 177 -4.22 13.12 3.98
CA ALA A 177 -5.35 13.84 4.55
C ALA A 177 -4.85 15.06 5.38
N ALA A 178 -4.02 15.89 4.74
CA ALA A 178 -3.41 17.12 5.20
C ALA A 178 -4.48 18.21 5.10
N SER A 179 -5.40 18.14 6.05
CA SER A 179 -6.08 19.33 6.53
C SER A 179 -6.59 19.14 7.96
N ALA A 180 -6.82 17.90 8.44
CA ALA A 180 -7.31 17.66 9.79
C ALA A 180 -6.20 17.41 10.83
N ALA A 181 -5.07 16.82 10.46
CA ALA A 181 -4.09 16.27 11.42
C ALA A 181 -2.68 16.90 11.40
N GLY A 182 -2.41 17.91 10.58
CA GLY A 182 -1.08 18.57 10.52
C GLY A 182 0.07 17.69 9.99
N LEU A 183 -0.25 16.57 9.33
CA LEU A 183 0.74 15.66 8.72
C LEU A 183 1.23 16.20 7.37
N SER A 184 2.53 16.07 7.09
CA SER A 184 3.16 16.57 5.87
C SER A 184 2.95 15.62 4.69
N PRO A 185 2.67 16.13 3.47
CA PRO A 185 2.50 15.31 2.27
C PRO A 185 3.64 14.33 2.07
N VAL A 186 3.29 13.09 1.69
CA VAL A 186 4.27 12.07 1.31
C VAL A 186 4.56 12.17 -0.18
N TYR A 187 5.80 11.93 -0.55
CA TYR A 187 6.24 11.93 -1.95
C TYR A 187 6.79 10.56 -2.31
N TRP A 188 6.27 10.00 -3.40
CA TRP A 188 6.75 8.76 -3.98
C TRP A 188 7.56 9.08 -5.24
N HIS A 189 8.83 8.68 -5.25
CA HIS A 189 9.71 8.81 -6.41
C HIS A 189 9.21 8.02 -7.62
N GLU A 190 8.65 6.83 -7.36
CA GLU A 190 8.08 5.96 -8.39
C GLU A 190 6.77 5.34 -7.88
N PHE A 191 5.77 5.23 -8.75
CA PHE A 191 4.47 4.64 -8.43
C PHE A 191 4.04 3.72 -9.57
N LYS A 192 4.20 2.41 -9.37
CA LYS A 192 3.83 1.38 -10.33
C LYS A 192 2.61 0.62 -9.88
N VAL A 193 1.78 0.17 -10.82
CA VAL A 193 0.63 -0.68 -10.54
C VAL A 193 0.65 -1.92 -11.41
N LYS A 194 0.45 -3.08 -10.79
CA LYS A 194 0.14 -4.33 -11.47
C LYS A 194 -1.31 -4.71 -11.20
N ARG A 195 -1.99 -5.28 -12.19
CA ARG A 195 -3.29 -5.92 -12.05
C ARG A 195 -3.09 -7.42 -11.87
N VAL A 196 -3.76 -8.00 -10.89
CA VAL A 196 -3.83 -9.44 -10.66
C VAL A 196 -5.25 -9.90 -11.00
N ARG A 197 -5.38 -10.77 -11.99
CA ARG A 197 -6.63 -11.49 -12.21
C ARG A 197 -6.62 -12.74 -11.36
N LEU A 198 -7.59 -12.83 -10.48
CA LEU A 198 -7.84 -13.98 -9.63
C LEU A 198 -8.66 -14.99 -10.44
N PRO A 199 -8.51 -16.29 -10.17
CA PRO A 199 -9.48 -17.28 -10.64
C PRO A 199 -10.88 -16.82 -10.22
N ALA A 200 -11.91 -17.08 -11.04
CA ALA A 200 -13.29 -16.69 -10.73
C ALA A 200 -13.63 -17.09 -9.28
N LEU A 201 -13.82 -16.10 -8.41
CA LEU A 201 -14.05 -16.33 -7.00
C LEU A 201 -15.43 -16.97 -6.83
N GLU A 202 -15.48 -18.22 -6.37
CA GLU A 202 -16.44 -18.50 -5.31
C GLU A 202 -15.88 -17.79 -4.07
N TYR A 203 -16.62 -16.81 -3.55
CA TYR A 203 -16.30 -16.11 -2.29
C TYR A 203 -16.43 -17.08 -1.13
N ALA A 204 -15.53 -18.07 -1.08
CA ALA A 204 -15.45 -19.03 -0.01
C ALA A 204 -14.40 -18.50 0.96
N ALA A 205 -14.79 -18.40 2.23
CA ALA A 205 -13.94 -18.08 3.38
C ALA A 205 -12.83 -19.14 3.63
N THR A 206 -12.41 -19.85 2.58
CA THR A 206 -11.44 -20.94 2.58
C THR A 206 -10.10 -20.48 2.04
N SER A 207 -9.05 -20.97 2.68
CA SER A 207 -7.71 -20.39 2.83
C SER A 207 -6.81 -20.32 1.58
N THR A 208 -7.27 -20.63 0.37
CA THR A 208 -6.41 -20.63 -0.82
C THR A 208 -7.24 -20.46 -2.09
N LEU A 209 -6.91 -19.45 -2.92
CA LEU A 209 -7.48 -19.32 -4.26
C LEU A 209 -6.91 -20.43 -5.18
N PRO A 210 -7.74 -21.33 -5.74
CA PRO A 210 -7.26 -22.39 -6.62
C PRO A 210 -7.09 -21.88 -8.06
N GLY A 211 -5.89 -22.02 -8.63
CA GLY A 211 -5.61 -21.73 -10.05
C GLY A 211 -4.45 -20.75 -10.27
N PRO A 212 -3.93 -20.60 -11.50
CA PRO A 212 -2.85 -19.67 -11.80
C PRO A 212 -3.36 -18.23 -11.82
N GLU A 213 -2.86 -17.40 -10.89
CA GLU A 213 -3.04 -15.94 -10.91
C GLU A 213 -2.25 -15.33 -12.09
N GLN A 214 -2.87 -14.39 -12.81
CA GLN A 214 -2.21 -13.67 -13.91
C GLN A 214 -1.88 -12.24 -13.46
N VAL A 215 -0.60 -11.87 -13.56
CA VAL A 215 -0.11 -10.55 -13.16
C VAL A 215 0.29 -9.77 -14.42
N GLU A 216 -0.30 -8.61 -14.60
CA GLU A 216 -0.09 -7.74 -15.76
C GLU A 216 0.32 -6.34 -15.29
N ASP A 217 1.28 -5.70 -15.97
CA ASP A 217 1.57 -4.29 -15.75
C ASP A 217 0.41 -3.43 -16.24
N MET A 218 -0.02 -2.47 -15.42
CA MET A 218 -0.96 -1.46 -15.87
C MET A 218 -0.18 -0.33 -16.54
N PRO A 219 -0.57 0.10 -17.77
CA PRO A 219 0.05 1.26 -18.38
C PRO A 219 -0.11 2.47 -17.47
N GLU A 220 0.93 3.30 -17.37
CA GLU A 220 0.83 4.63 -16.77
C GLU A 220 -0.18 5.43 -17.59
N ALA A 221 -1.46 5.36 -17.25
CA ALA A 221 -2.41 6.24 -17.90
C ALA A 221 -2.03 7.67 -17.51
N GLY A 222 -2.04 8.57 -18.50
CA GLY A 222 -1.72 9.97 -18.31
C GLY A 222 -2.72 10.61 -17.36
N PHE A 223 -2.41 10.56 -16.07
CA PHE A 223 -3.26 11.07 -15.01
C PHE A 223 -2.64 12.35 -14.48
N LYS A 224 -3.40 13.44 -14.60
CA LYS A 224 -3.04 14.72 -13.97
C LYS A 224 -3.09 14.53 -12.47
N LEU A 225 -2.03 14.92 -11.76
CA LEU A 225 -2.15 15.19 -10.32
C LEU A 225 -3.38 16.10 -10.14
N LEU A 226 -4.27 15.75 -9.21
CA LEU A 226 -5.22 16.73 -8.71
C LEU A 226 -4.38 17.89 -8.19
N ALA A 227 -4.53 19.05 -8.84
CA ALA A 227 -3.87 20.26 -8.42
C ALA A 227 -4.16 20.47 -6.94
N THR A 228 -3.15 20.95 -6.21
CA THR A 228 -3.39 21.53 -4.89
C THR A 228 -4.58 22.51 -4.99
N PRO A 229 -5.38 22.73 -3.93
CA PRO A 229 -6.49 23.70 -3.96
C PRO A 229 -6.10 25.08 -4.51
N ASP A 230 -4.80 25.39 -4.49
CA ASP A 230 -4.21 26.65 -4.93
C ASP A 230 -3.62 26.60 -6.35
N GLY A 231 -3.82 25.51 -7.10
CA GLY A 231 -3.43 25.42 -8.52
C GLY A 231 -1.92 25.40 -8.77
N THR A 232 -1.11 25.15 -7.75
CA THR A 232 0.36 25.13 -7.89
C THR A 232 0.87 23.70 -7.91
N ASP A 233 1.45 23.28 -9.03
CA ASP A 233 2.26 22.08 -9.10
C ASP A 233 3.45 22.23 -8.14
N PRO A 234 3.72 21.26 -7.25
CA PRO A 234 4.90 21.31 -6.41
C PRO A 234 6.16 21.24 -7.29
N GLN A 235 6.85 22.37 -7.41
CA GLN A 235 8.16 22.43 -8.06
C GLN A 235 9.19 21.74 -7.15
N PRO A 236 10.08 20.91 -7.71
CA PRO A 236 11.19 20.35 -6.95
C PRO A 236 12.09 21.48 -6.43
N PRO A 237 12.59 21.42 -5.19
CA PRO A 237 13.45 22.45 -4.64
C PRO A 237 14.80 22.46 -5.38
N GLY A 238 15.05 23.53 -6.15
CA GLY A 238 16.38 23.93 -6.57
C GLY A 238 16.69 23.83 -8.06
N VAL A 239 16.26 24.84 -8.84
CA VAL A 239 17.10 25.37 -9.93
C VAL A 239 17.01 26.89 -9.89
N ALA A 240 18.05 27.50 -9.35
CA ALA A 240 18.21 28.95 -9.36
C ALA A 240 18.45 29.46 -10.79
N GLY A 241 17.64 30.43 -11.20
CA GLY A 241 18.03 31.51 -12.11
C GLY A 241 18.13 31.19 -13.60
N ARG A 242 17.21 31.77 -14.37
CA ARG A 242 17.53 32.77 -15.41
C ARG A 242 16.25 33.37 -15.98
N THR A 243 16.06 34.65 -15.66
CA THR A 243 15.11 35.56 -16.29
C THR A 243 15.46 35.79 -17.77
N ALA A 244 14.44 35.79 -18.64
CA ALA A 244 14.42 36.64 -19.82
C ALA A 244 12.96 36.93 -20.22
N ALA A 245 12.62 38.22 -20.23
CA ALA A 245 11.36 38.78 -20.65
C ALA A 245 11.27 38.89 -22.19
N ALA A 246 10.05 38.85 -22.73
CA ALA A 246 9.50 39.85 -23.67
C ALA A 246 8.24 39.33 -24.39
N GLY A 247 7.25 40.22 -24.60
CA GLY A 247 6.36 40.12 -25.76
C GLY A 247 4.86 40.31 -25.49
N VAL A 248 4.39 41.54 -25.66
CA VAL A 248 2.98 41.97 -25.58
C VAL A 248 2.28 41.80 -26.92
N GLY A 249 0.97 41.46 -26.91
CA GLY A 249 0.00 41.99 -27.86
C GLY A 249 -0.87 40.95 -28.60
N GLY A 250 -2.19 41.18 -28.64
CA GLY A 250 -3.06 40.61 -29.67
C GLY A 250 -4.50 40.28 -29.26
N THR A 251 -5.43 41.08 -29.75
CA THR A 251 -6.87 41.11 -29.55
C THR A 251 -7.68 39.94 -30.15
N ALA A 252 -8.81 39.65 -29.49
CA ALA A 252 -10.07 38.98 -29.86
C ALA A 252 -10.36 38.58 -31.33
N ALA A 253 -10.97 37.39 -31.49
CA ALA A 253 -12.06 37.16 -32.45
C ALA A 253 -12.94 35.95 -32.04
N HIS A 254 -14.26 36.18 -32.05
CA HIS A 254 -15.31 35.17 -31.99
C HIS A 254 -15.31 34.26 -33.22
N GLY A 255 -15.50 32.96 -33.01
CA GLY A 255 -15.78 31.99 -34.07
C GLY A 255 -16.50 30.79 -33.48
N ALA A 256 -17.82 30.77 -33.61
CA ALA A 256 -18.66 29.64 -33.26
C ALA A 256 -18.35 28.46 -34.20
N ALA A 257 -17.99 27.31 -33.64
CA ALA A 257 -17.97 26.04 -34.35
C ALA A 257 -18.67 24.99 -33.47
N GLN A 258 -19.85 24.59 -33.93
CA GLN A 258 -20.61 23.47 -33.41
C GLN A 258 -19.83 22.18 -33.68
N GLY A 259 -19.18 21.65 -32.64
CA GLY A 259 -18.64 20.29 -32.63
C GLY A 259 -19.54 19.40 -31.79
N ARG A 260 -20.15 18.39 -32.43
CA ARG A 260 -20.90 17.31 -31.76
C ARG A 260 -20.11 16.80 -30.55
N ALA A 261 -20.69 16.93 -29.37
CA ALA A 261 -20.25 16.19 -28.20
C ALA A 261 -20.43 14.70 -28.50
N GLN A 262 -19.33 14.02 -28.81
CA GLN A 262 -19.26 12.59 -28.52
C GLN A 262 -19.27 12.49 -27.00
N GLN A 263 -20.41 12.08 -26.44
CA GLN A 263 -20.48 11.55 -25.10
C GLN A 263 -19.54 10.34 -25.08
N GLY A 264 -18.32 10.54 -24.58
CA GLY A 264 -17.53 9.42 -24.11
C GLY A 264 -18.34 8.80 -22.97
N GLU A 265 -18.73 7.55 -23.14
CA GLU A 265 -19.13 6.70 -22.03
C GLU A 265 -18.05 6.86 -20.96
N ALA A 266 -18.44 7.44 -19.82
CA ALA A 266 -17.66 7.25 -18.62
C ALA A 266 -17.76 5.75 -18.36
N ASP A 267 -16.67 5.02 -18.60
CA ASP A 267 -16.52 3.64 -18.14
C ASP A 267 -16.92 3.65 -16.66
N GLU A 268 -18.10 3.10 -16.36
CA GLU A 268 -18.42 2.66 -15.01
C GLU A 268 -17.25 1.76 -14.61
N LEU A 269 -16.47 2.19 -13.62
CA LEU A 269 -15.45 1.36 -12.99
C LEU A 269 -16.20 0.24 -12.26
N ASP A 270 -16.62 -0.76 -13.02
CA ASP A 270 -17.36 -1.91 -12.58
C ASP A 270 -16.49 -2.65 -11.55
N PHE A 271 -17.04 -2.84 -10.36
CA PHE A 271 -16.34 -3.55 -9.30
C PHE A 271 -16.22 -5.01 -9.74
N GLN A 272 -15.00 -5.45 -10.07
CA GLN A 272 -14.73 -6.81 -10.51
C GLN A 272 -14.22 -7.64 -9.34
N GLU A 273 -15.05 -8.58 -8.88
CA GLU A 273 -14.76 -9.48 -7.76
C GLU A 273 -13.52 -10.37 -8.00
N ASP A 274 -13.13 -10.56 -9.26
CA ASP A 274 -12.00 -11.37 -9.70
C ASP A 274 -10.71 -10.57 -9.93
N VAL A 275 -10.65 -9.30 -9.49
CA VAL A 275 -9.47 -8.45 -9.71
C VAL A 275 -8.94 -7.87 -8.40
N ALA A 276 -7.61 -7.92 -8.26
CA ALA A 276 -6.85 -7.16 -7.26
C ALA A 276 -5.75 -6.33 -7.96
N TYR A 277 -5.28 -5.31 -7.26
CA TYR A 277 -4.25 -4.39 -7.73
C TYR A 277 -3.08 -4.38 -6.75
N ILE A 278 -1.86 -4.47 -7.28
CA ILE A 278 -0.62 -4.37 -6.52
C ILE A 278 0.01 -3.02 -6.82
N TYR A 279 0.03 -2.16 -5.81
CA TYR A 279 0.67 -0.86 -5.82
C TYR A 279 2.10 -1.02 -5.31
N MET A 280 3.08 -0.57 -6.10
CA MET A 280 4.49 -0.55 -5.70
C MET A 280 4.95 0.91 -5.68
N MET A 281 5.23 1.42 -4.49
CA MET A 281 5.50 2.82 -4.22
C MET A 281 6.91 2.96 -3.68
N THR A 282 7.78 3.63 -4.44
CA THR A 282 9.18 3.83 -4.08
C THR A 282 9.37 5.19 -3.45
N LYS A 283 9.97 5.24 -2.27
CA LYS A 283 10.37 6.44 -1.54
C LYS A 283 11.74 6.95 -1.99
#